data_AF-A0A3D1UGA5-F1
#
_entry.id   AF-A0A3D1UGA5-F1
#
_cell.length_a   1.000
_cell.length_b   1.000
_cell.length_c   1.000
_cell.angle_alpha   90.00
_cell.angle_beta   90.00
_cell.angle_gamma   90.00
#
_symmetry.space_group_name_H-M   'P 1'
#
loop_
_entity.id
_entity.type
_entity.pdbx_description
1 polymer ?
#
loop_
_entity_poly.entity_id
_entity_poly.type
_entity_poly.pdbx_seq_one_letter_code
_entity_poly.pdbx_strand_id
1 'polypeptide(L)'
;MDTLTAISPLDGRYANKCAELTDVFSEFGLIKRRVRVECAWLEALCDAGEIAECPALSPGERAALQAIAADFSLADARRVKEIERTTNHDVKAVEYFLKEKVKDTSLASRAEFIHFACTSEDINNMAHALMLRDGKAVLRAAMDEATAKIAADAQAYAAVPMLAHTHG
;
A
#
# COMPACT_ATOMS: atom_id res chain seq x y z
N MET A 1 17.29 -10.47 4.99
CA MET A 1 17.22 -11.36 6.17
C MET A 1 17.16 -12.78 5.64
N ASP A 2 17.85 -13.74 6.24
CA ASP A 2 17.74 -15.14 5.84
C ASP A 2 16.46 -15.75 6.44
N THR A 3 15.66 -16.45 5.62
CA THR A 3 14.42 -17.12 6.03
C THR A 3 14.62 -18.15 7.15
N LEU A 4 15.82 -18.73 7.28
CA LEU A 4 16.15 -19.69 8.35
C LEU A 4 16.31 -19.01 9.72
N THR A 5 16.59 -17.70 9.72
CA THR A 5 16.74 -16.89 10.95
C THR A 5 15.52 -16.05 11.28
N ALA A 6 14.44 -16.16 10.48
CA ALA A 6 13.21 -15.41 10.72
C ALA A 6 12.51 -15.91 11.99
N ILE A 7 12.07 -14.96 12.83
CA ILE A 7 11.31 -15.28 14.05
C ILE A 7 9.90 -15.75 13.69
N SER A 8 9.24 -15.03 12.78
CA SER A 8 7.91 -15.37 12.29
C SER A 8 7.99 -16.41 11.17
N PRO A 9 7.18 -17.48 11.20
CA PRO A 9 7.13 -18.43 10.09
C PRO A 9 6.53 -17.82 8.82
N LEU A 10 5.75 -16.72 8.94
CA LEU A 10 5.20 -16.00 7.79
C LEU A 10 6.30 -15.38 6.91
N ASP A 11 7.41 -14.97 7.53
CA ASP A 11 8.57 -14.38 6.85
C ASP A 11 9.71 -15.40 6.64
N GLY A 12 9.52 -16.64 7.09
CA GLY A 12 10.49 -17.74 6.99
C GLY A 12 9.91 -18.93 6.24
N ARG A 13 9.50 -19.97 6.99
CA ARG A 13 9.00 -21.25 6.43
C ARG A 13 7.88 -21.08 5.38
N TYR A 14 7.02 -20.08 5.54
CA TYR A 14 5.86 -19.83 4.67
C TYR A 14 5.99 -18.53 3.85
N ALA A 15 7.19 -17.95 3.76
CA ALA A 15 7.43 -16.70 3.04
C ALA A 15 6.97 -16.78 1.58
N ASN A 16 7.21 -17.92 0.92
CA ASN A 16 6.76 -18.15 -0.45
C ASN A 16 5.22 -18.20 -0.60
N LYS A 17 4.48 -18.56 0.45
CA LYS A 17 3.02 -18.55 0.48
C LYS A 17 2.45 -17.17 0.80
N CYS A 18 3.26 -16.29 1.40
CA CYS A 18 2.87 -14.94 1.77
C CYS A 18 3.45 -13.87 0.83
N ALA A 19 4.14 -14.26 -0.25
CA ALA A 19 4.91 -13.35 -1.09
C ALA A 19 4.08 -12.18 -1.63
N GLU A 20 2.86 -12.44 -2.12
CA GLU A 20 1.94 -11.40 -2.63
C GLU A 20 1.49 -10.41 -1.55
N LEU A 21 1.45 -10.84 -0.29
CA LEU A 21 1.07 -9.99 0.84
C LEU A 21 2.21 -9.08 1.28
N THR A 22 3.44 -9.33 0.86
CA THR A 22 4.60 -8.50 1.25
C THR A 22 4.54 -7.10 0.64
N ASP A 23 4.02 -6.91 -0.57
CA ASP A 23 3.80 -5.57 -1.15
C ASP A 23 2.68 -4.82 -0.40
N VAL A 24 1.84 -5.52 0.37
CA VAL A 24 0.67 -4.95 1.05
C VAL A 24 0.92 -4.68 2.53
N PHE A 25 1.28 -5.70 3.30
CA PHE A 25 1.29 -5.69 4.77
C PHE A 25 2.68 -5.54 5.40
N SER A 26 3.71 -5.31 4.59
CA SER A 26 5.04 -4.96 5.10
C SER A 26 5.16 -3.47 5.41
N GLU A 27 6.24 -3.09 6.09
CA GLU A 27 6.66 -1.70 6.25
C GLU A 27 6.79 -0.97 4.90
N PHE A 28 7.34 -1.65 3.88
CA PHE A 28 7.40 -1.11 2.52
C PHE A 28 6.00 -0.84 1.97
N GLY A 29 5.07 -1.79 2.16
CA GLY A 29 3.68 -1.65 1.73
C GLY A 29 2.95 -0.51 2.43
N LEU A 30 3.22 -0.28 3.71
CA LEU A 30 2.69 0.84 4.48
C LEU A 30 3.22 2.18 3.95
N ILE A 31 4.55 2.34 3.83
CA ILE A 31 5.17 3.58 3.35
C ILE A 31 4.68 3.92 1.93
N LYS A 32 4.65 2.92 1.03
CA LYS A 32 4.14 3.07 -0.35
C LYS A 32 2.73 3.65 -0.38
N ARG A 33 1.86 3.21 0.52
CA ARG A 33 0.46 3.67 0.58
C ARG A 33 0.32 5.03 1.26
N ARG A 34 1.16 5.36 2.24
CA ARG A 34 1.24 6.72 2.81
C ARG A 34 1.67 7.73 1.74
N VAL A 35 2.71 7.41 0.95
CA VAL A 35 3.14 8.21 -0.21
C VAL A 35 2.00 8.41 -1.20
N ARG A 36 1.28 7.32 -1.54
CA ARG A 36 0.12 7.40 -2.43
C ARG A 36 -0.98 8.33 -1.90
N VAL A 37 -1.30 8.25 -0.60
CA VAL A 37 -2.33 9.09 0.02
C VAL A 37 -1.91 10.56 0.00
N GLU A 38 -0.66 10.88 0.35
CA GLU A 38 -0.14 12.24 0.32
C GLU A 38 -0.15 12.84 -1.10
N CYS A 39 0.28 12.07 -2.12
CA CYS A 39 0.18 12.52 -3.52
C CYS A 39 -1.27 12.80 -3.92
N ALA A 40 -2.19 11.88 -3.59
CA ALA A 40 -3.60 12.04 -3.90
C ALA A 40 -4.25 13.22 -3.16
N TRP A 41 -3.79 13.51 -1.94
CA TRP A 41 -4.24 14.66 -1.16
C TRP A 41 -3.80 15.96 -1.81
N LEU A 42 -2.55 16.06 -2.24
CA LEU A 42 -2.07 17.24 -2.96
C LEU A 42 -2.82 17.46 -4.28
N GLU A 43 -3.12 16.39 -5.03
CA GLU A 43 -3.99 16.47 -6.21
C GLU A 43 -5.37 17.03 -5.84
N ALA A 44 -6.00 16.51 -4.78
CA ALA A 44 -7.31 16.95 -4.34
C ALA A 44 -7.34 18.43 -3.92
N LEU A 45 -6.30 18.91 -3.22
CA LEU A 45 -6.18 20.31 -2.83
C LEU A 45 -6.11 21.23 -4.04
N CYS A 46 -5.29 20.88 -5.03
CA CYS A 46 -5.14 21.70 -6.23
C CYS A 46 -6.35 21.56 -7.19
N ASP A 47 -7.11 20.48 -7.11
CA ASP A 47 -8.36 20.28 -7.86
C ASP A 47 -9.57 20.99 -7.23
N ALA A 48 -9.50 21.37 -5.95
CA ALA A 48 -10.57 22.08 -5.27
C ALA A 48 -10.85 23.46 -5.90
N GLY A 49 -9.85 24.11 -6.49
CA GLY A 49 -9.98 25.40 -7.17
C GLY A 49 -10.24 26.61 -6.26
N GLU A 50 -10.49 26.40 -4.97
CA GLU A 50 -10.75 27.44 -3.96
C GLU A 50 -9.48 27.96 -3.28
N ILE A 51 -8.35 27.26 -3.41
CA ILE A 51 -7.07 27.57 -2.76
C ILE A 51 -6.16 28.28 -3.78
N ALA A 52 -6.09 29.61 -3.71
CA ALA A 52 -5.33 30.42 -4.67
C ALA A 52 -3.83 30.04 -4.73
N GLU A 53 -3.27 29.62 -3.60
CA GLU A 53 -1.87 29.21 -3.45
C GLU A 53 -1.60 27.75 -3.89
N CYS A 54 -2.62 26.92 -4.14
CA CYS A 54 -2.52 25.59 -4.76
C CYS A 54 -3.32 25.58 -6.07
N PRO A 55 -2.82 26.23 -7.14
CA PRO A 55 -3.52 26.23 -8.41
C PRO A 55 -3.51 24.83 -9.04
N ALA A 56 -4.52 24.57 -9.87
CA ALA A 56 -4.69 23.31 -10.59
C ALA A 56 -3.38 22.85 -11.28
N LEU A 57 -3.11 21.55 -11.16
CA LEU A 57 -1.94 20.94 -11.76
C LEU A 57 -2.09 20.90 -13.29
N SER A 58 -1.04 21.27 -14.01
CA SER A 58 -0.95 20.96 -15.43
C SER A 58 -0.93 19.43 -15.65
N PRO A 59 -1.27 18.94 -16.85
CA PRO A 59 -1.23 17.50 -17.14
C PRO A 59 0.14 16.87 -16.85
N GLY A 60 1.23 17.58 -17.13
CA GLY A 60 2.59 17.10 -16.85
C GLY A 60 2.92 17.05 -15.36
N GLU A 61 2.49 18.05 -14.59
CA GLU A 61 2.66 18.07 -13.12
C GLU A 61 1.88 16.94 -12.45
N ARG A 62 0.62 16.71 -12.88
CA ARG A 62 -0.17 15.59 -12.38
C ARG A 62 0.49 14.26 -12.70
N ALA A 63 0.93 14.06 -13.94
CA ALA A 63 1.62 12.83 -14.33
C ALA A 63 2.90 12.61 -13.51
N ALA A 64 3.68 13.67 -13.25
CA ALA A 64 4.87 13.59 -12.42
C ALA A 64 4.55 13.22 -10.97
N LEU A 65 3.51 13.81 -10.38
CA LEU A 65 3.07 13.51 -9.01
C LEU A 65 2.56 12.06 -8.87
N GLN A 66 1.78 11.59 -9.85
CA GLN A 66 1.28 10.22 -9.90
C GLN A 66 2.42 9.21 -10.09
N ALA A 67 3.43 9.55 -10.88
CA ALA A 67 4.61 8.70 -11.07
C ALA A 67 5.39 8.47 -9.75
N ILE A 68 5.46 9.46 -8.86
CA ILE A 68 6.09 9.29 -7.53
C ILE A 68 5.44 8.14 -6.75
N ALA A 69 4.10 8.03 -6.79
CA ALA A 69 3.38 6.98 -6.10
C ALA A 69 3.38 5.65 -6.87
N ALA A 70 3.29 5.69 -8.19
CA ALA A 70 3.25 4.50 -9.05
C ALA A 70 4.60 3.77 -9.10
N ASP A 71 5.70 4.52 -9.20
CA ASP A 71 7.05 3.99 -9.37
C ASP A 71 7.83 3.90 -8.04
N PHE A 72 7.11 3.98 -6.91
CA PHE A 72 7.72 3.95 -5.58
C PHE A 72 8.51 2.66 -5.36
N SER A 73 9.80 2.81 -5.06
CA SER A 73 10.77 1.71 -5.03
C SER A 73 11.29 1.39 -3.63
N LEU A 74 11.98 0.25 -3.49
CA LEU A 74 12.72 -0.07 -2.26
C LEU A 74 13.80 0.96 -1.92
N ALA A 75 14.36 1.65 -2.91
CA ALA A 75 15.32 2.73 -2.66
C ALA A 75 14.63 3.94 -2.04
N ASP A 76 13.45 4.30 -2.52
CA ASP A 76 12.63 5.37 -1.94
C ASP A 76 12.21 5.03 -0.50
N ALA A 77 11.78 3.79 -0.24
CA ALA A 77 11.46 3.36 1.12
C ALA A 77 12.66 3.43 2.08
N ARG A 78 13.86 3.07 1.62
CA ARG A 78 15.08 3.28 2.41
C ARG A 78 15.33 4.75 2.68
N ARG A 79 15.11 5.63 1.70
CA ARG A 79 15.24 7.08 1.88
C ARG A 79 14.27 7.60 2.95
N VAL A 80 13.02 7.14 2.96
CA VAL A 80 12.07 7.47 4.03
C VAL A 80 12.60 7.03 5.40
N LYS A 81 13.10 5.79 5.53
CA LYS A 81 13.68 5.32 6.82
C LYS A 81 14.92 6.11 7.23
N GLU A 82 15.74 6.59 6.30
CA GLU A 82 16.88 7.47 6.60
C GLU A 82 16.42 8.79 7.22
N ILE A 83 15.39 9.42 6.65
CA ILE A 83 14.81 10.65 7.16
C ILE A 83 14.19 10.42 8.54
N GLU A 84 13.48 9.29 8.71
CA GLU A 84 12.85 8.91 9.97
C GLU A 84 13.84 8.80 11.13
N ARG A 85 15.09 8.38 10.87
CA ARG A 85 16.14 8.36 11.91
C ARG A 85 16.44 9.73 12.49
N THR A 86 16.17 10.80 11.75
CA THR A 86 16.33 12.19 12.21
C THR A 86 15.05 12.74 12.80
N THR A 87 13.88 12.45 12.21
CA THR A 87 12.60 12.99 12.67
C THR A 87 12.01 12.24 13.86
N ASN A 88 12.39 10.96 14.05
CA ASN A 88 11.76 10.00 14.95
C ASN A 88 10.23 9.92 14.78
N HIS A 89 9.75 10.17 13.56
CA HIS A 89 8.34 10.13 13.20
C HIS A 89 8.17 9.72 11.73
N ASP A 90 7.44 8.63 11.51
CA ASP A 90 7.28 7.94 10.23
C ASP A 90 6.50 8.73 9.17
N VAL A 91 5.32 9.29 9.49
CA VAL A 91 4.54 10.11 8.56
C VAL A 91 5.28 11.40 8.20
N LYS A 92 5.93 12.03 9.18
CA LYS A 92 6.77 13.21 8.91
C LYS A 92 7.92 12.89 7.96
N ALA A 93 8.50 11.69 8.05
CA ALA A 93 9.54 11.27 7.12
C ALA A 93 9.02 11.11 5.68
N VAL A 94 7.77 10.67 5.51
CA VAL A 94 7.10 10.64 4.19
C VAL A 94 6.90 12.05 3.64
N GLU A 95 6.47 13.01 4.46
CA GLU A 95 6.32 14.42 4.06
C GLU A 95 7.66 14.98 3.55
N TYR A 96 8.74 14.83 4.32
CA TYR A 96 10.07 15.29 3.92
C TYR A 96 10.57 14.60 2.65
N PHE A 97 10.34 13.28 2.52
CA PHE A 97 10.68 12.56 1.29
C PHE A 97 9.96 13.15 0.08
N LEU A 98 8.66 13.43 0.18
CA LEU A 98 7.90 14.04 -0.91
C LEU A 98 8.39 15.45 -1.23
N LYS A 99 8.71 16.26 -0.22
CA LYS A 99 9.34 17.57 -0.40
C LYS A 99 10.67 17.46 -1.17
N GLU A 100 11.49 16.45 -0.88
CA GLU A 100 12.71 16.17 -1.65
C GLU A 100 12.40 15.81 -3.11
N LYS A 101 11.39 14.97 -3.36
CA LYS A 101 11.03 14.54 -4.72
C LYS A 101 10.52 15.67 -5.61
N VAL A 102 9.89 16.70 -5.02
CA VAL A 102 9.30 17.82 -5.79
C VAL A 102 10.19 19.05 -5.88
N LYS A 103 11.23 19.17 -5.04
CA LYS A 103 12.04 20.39 -4.84
C LYS A 103 12.57 21.03 -6.12
N ASP A 104 13.06 20.22 -7.06
CA ASP A 104 13.69 20.68 -8.30
C ASP A 104 12.80 20.43 -9.53
N THR A 105 11.48 20.39 -9.32
CA THR A 105 10.48 20.15 -10.36
C THR A 105 9.51 21.32 -10.46
N SER A 106 8.60 21.30 -11.44
CA SER A 106 7.51 22.27 -11.52
C SER A 106 6.54 22.21 -10.32
N LEU A 107 6.58 21.13 -9.51
CA LEU A 107 5.80 20.99 -8.29
C LEU A 107 6.43 21.69 -7.07
N ALA A 108 7.63 22.27 -7.19
CA ALA A 108 8.35 22.87 -6.06
C ALA A 108 7.54 23.94 -5.30
N SER A 109 6.75 24.74 -6.02
CA SER A 109 5.88 25.76 -5.41
C SER A 109 4.76 25.18 -4.54
N ARG A 110 4.43 23.89 -4.71
CA ARG A 110 3.42 23.18 -3.91
C ARG A 110 4.01 22.35 -2.77
N ALA A 111 5.33 22.38 -2.56
CA ALA A 111 5.98 21.55 -1.55
C ALA A 111 5.40 21.76 -0.14
N GLU A 112 5.02 22.98 0.20
CA GLU A 112 4.42 23.32 1.50
C GLU A 112 2.93 22.93 1.63
N PHE A 113 2.30 22.47 0.54
CA PHE A 113 0.95 21.91 0.56
C PHE A 113 0.93 20.39 0.78
N ILE A 114 2.10 19.74 0.77
CA ILE A 114 2.23 18.34 1.17
C ILE A 114 1.88 18.24 2.66
N HIS A 115 0.99 17.30 3.02
CA HIS A 115 0.45 17.15 4.37
C HIS A 115 -0.37 18.35 4.89
N PHE A 116 -0.81 19.27 4.02
CA PHE A 116 -1.54 20.47 4.46
C PHE A 116 -2.86 20.12 5.15
N ALA A 117 -3.04 20.68 6.35
CA ALA A 117 -4.22 20.49 7.21
C ALA A 117 -4.52 19.02 7.62
N CYS A 118 -3.60 18.09 7.37
CA CYS A 118 -3.70 16.72 7.84
C CYS A 118 -3.07 16.55 9.22
N THR A 119 -3.60 15.57 9.96
CA THR A 119 -2.84 14.88 11.01
C THR A 119 -2.26 13.57 10.47
N SER A 120 -1.27 13.01 11.14
CA SER A 120 -0.70 11.70 10.82
C SER A 120 -1.75 10.60 10.66
N GLU A 121 -2.84 10.68 11.44
CA GLU A 121 -3.92 9.70 11.37
C GLU A 121 -4.77 9.78 10.11
N ASP A 122 -4.89 10.94 9.47
CA ASP A 122 -5.58 11.06 8.17
C ASP A 122 -4.87 10.21 7.11
N ILE A 123 -3.54 10.21 7.16
CA ILE A 123 -2.70 9.42 6.27
C ILE A 123 -2.70 7.94 6.66
N ASN A 124 -2.58 7.64 7.96
CA ASN A 124 -2.51 6.27 8.45
C ASN A 124 -3.79 5.49 8.20
N ASN A 125 -4.94 6.04 8.56
CA ASN A 125 -6.21 5.33 8.42
C ASN A 125 -6.50 5.02 6.93
N MET A 126 -6.20 5.98 6.04
CA MET A 126 -6.37 5.81 4.60
C MET A 126 -5.37 4.79 4.03
N ALA A 127 -4.10 4.85 4.46
CA ALA A 127 -3.10 3.87 4.06
C ALA A 127 -3.50 2.45 4.48
N HIS A 128 -3.95 2.26 5.73
CA HIS A 128 -4.44 0.97 6.22
C HIS A 128 -5.72 0.51 5.50
N ALA A 129 -6.64 1.42 5.19
CA ALA A 129 -7.83 1.08 4.39
C ALA A 129 -7.44 0.55 3.00
N LEU A 130 -6.46 1.18 2.35
CA LEU A 130 -5.89 0.68 1.08
C LEU A 130 -5.20 -0.67 1.25
N MET A 131 -4.43 -0.88 2.33
CA MET A 131 -3.80 -2.17 2.63
C MET A 131 -4.85 -3.27 2.80
N LEU A 132 -5.90 -3.03 3.58
CA LEU A 132 -6.99 -3.98 3.80
C LEU A 132 -7.74 -4.29 2.50
N ARG A 133 -8.03 -3.29 1.68
CA ARG A 133 -8.65 -3.48 0.36
C ARG A 133 -7.80 -4.40 -0.52
N ASP A 134 -6.52 -4.08 -0.66
CA ASP A 134 -5.60 -4.80 -1.56
C ASP A 134 -5.34 -6.22 -1.06
N GLY A 135 -5.08 -6.38 0.25
CA GLY A 135 -4.87 -7.69 0.86
C GLY A 135 -6.11 -8.58 0.81
N LYS A 136 -7.31 -8.00 0.95
CA LYS A 136 -8.57 -8.73 0.75
C LYS A 136 -8.69 -9.27 -0.68
N ALA A 137 -8.23 -8.55 -1.69
CA ALA A 137 -8.25 -9.03 -3.07
C ALA A 137 -7.38 -10.29 -3.25
N VAL A 138 -6.17 -10.30 -2.66
CA VAL A 138 -5.28 -11.48 -2.65
C VAL A 138 -5.96 -12.67 -1.96
N LEU A 139 -6.52 -12.46 -0.76
CA LEU A 139 -7.22 -13.52 -0.04
C LEU A 139 -8.44 -14.03 -0.81
N ARG A 140 -9.19 -13.15 -1.45
CA ARG A 140 -10.39 -13.51 -2.21
C ARG A 140 -10.05 -14.42 -3.39
N ALA A 141 -8.97 -14.13 -4.12
CA ALA A 141 -8.53 -14.97 -5.22
C ALA A 141 -8.22 -16.41 -4.76
N ALA A 142 -7.50 -16.56 -3.65
CA ALA A 142 -7.19 -17.87 -3.08
C ALA A 142 -8.45 -18.62 -2.59
N MET A 143 -9.42 -17.90 -1.99
CA MET A 143 -10.69 -18.47 -1.58
C MET A 143 -11.53 -18.94 -2.75
N ASP A 144 -11.55 -18.17 -3.85
CA ASP A 144 -12.28 -18.53 -5.06
C ASP A 144 -11.67 -19.78 -5.73
N GLU A 145 -10.34 -19.92 -5.74
CA GLU A 145 -9.64 -21.14 -6.21
C GLU A 145 -10.03 -22.37 -5.38
N ALA A 146 -9.96 -22.27 -4.06
CA ALA A 146 -10.33 -23.37 -3.16
C ALA A 146 -11.81 -23.76 -3.33
N THR A 147 -12.70 -22.77 -3.43
CA THR A 147 -14.13 -22.97 -3.64
C THR A 147 -14.40 -23.67 -4.97
N ALA A 148 -13.74 -23.23 -6.04
CA ALA A 148 -13.86 -23.86 -7.36
C ALA A 148 -13.41 -25.33 -7.33
N LYS A 149 -12.32 -25.64 -6.62
CA LYS A 149 -11.85 -27.02 -6.47
C LYS A 149 -12.85 -27.90 -5.73
N ILE A 150 -13.38 -27.41 -4.61
CA ILE A 150 -14.40 -28.14 -3.83
C ILE A 150 -15.66 -28.36 -4.67
N ALA A 151 -16.11 -27.36 -5.42
CA ALA A 151 -17.27 -27.47 -6.29
C ALA A 151 -17.05 -28.49 -7.42
N ALA A 152 -15.85 -28.51 -8.02
CA ALA A 152 -15.48 -29.49 -9.03
C ALA A 152 -15.48 -30.92 -8.47
N ASP A 153 -14.92 -31.12 -7.27
CA ASP A 153 -14.91 -32.43 -6.61
C ASP A 153 -16.32 -32.89 -6.25
N ALA A 154 -17.16 -31.98 -5.74
CA ALA A 154 -18.56 -32.29 -5.43
C ALA A 154 -19.32 -32.80 -6.67
N GLN A 155 -19.10 -32.20 -7.83
CA GLN A 155 -19.69 -32.67 -9.09
C GLN A 155 -19.08 -34.00 -9.55
N ALA A 156 -17.76 -34.14 -9.48
CA ALA A 156 -17.05 -35.35 -9.91
C ALA A 156 -17.47 -36.59 -9.11
N TYR A 157 -17.71 -36.44 -7.81
CA TYR A 157 -18.07 -37.53 -6.91
C TYR A 157 -19.57 -37.61 -6.60
N ALA A 158 -20.42 -36.84 -7.29
CA ALA A 158 -21.84 -36.73 -6.98
C ALA A 158 -22.59 -38.08 -6.98
N ALA A 159 -22.17 -39.04 -7.80
CA ALA A 159 -22.80 -40.35 -7.92
C ALA A 159 -22.14 -41.44 -7.05
N VAL A 160 -21.07 -41.14 -6.30
CA VAL A 160 -20.35 -42.13 -5.50
C VAL A 160 -21.08 -42.30 -4.17
N PRO A 161 -21.69 -43.48 -3.88
CA PRO A 161 -22.33 -43.72 -2.59
C PRO A 161 -21.26 -43.76 -1.48
N MET A 162 -21.56 -43.13 -0.34
CA MET A 162 -20.71 -43.13 0.84
C MET A 162 -21.58 -43.41 2.08
N LEU A 163 -21.11 -44.31 2.94
CA LEU A 163 -21.78 -44.60 4.21
C LEU A 163 -21.77 -43.34 5.09
N ALA A 164 -22.95 -42.90 5.53
CA ALA A 164 -23.07 -41.82 6.48
C ALA A 164 -22.75 -42.33 7.90
N HIS A 165 -21.93 -41.57 8.62
CA HIS A 165 -21.61 -41.82 10.02
C HIS A 165 -22.28 -40.78 10.89
N THR A 166 -23.29 -41.19 11.68
CA THR A 166 -23.95 -40.34 12.68
C THR A 166 -23.73 -40.96 14.05
N HIS A 167 -23.06 -40.23 14.95
CA HIS A 167 -22.56 -40.73 16.24
C HIS A 167 -21.48 -41.83 16.17
N GLY A 168 -20.85 -42.02 15.01
CA GLY A 168 -19.81 -43.03 14.78
C GLY A 168 -20.33 -44.18 13.96
#